data_AF-A0AA39JSA8-F1
#
_entry.id   AF-A0AA39JSA8-F1
#
_cell.length_a   1.000
_cell.length_b   1.000
_cell.length_c   1.000
_cell.angle_alpha   90.00
_cell.angle_beta   90.00
_cell.angle_gamma   90.00
#
_symmetry.space_group_name_H-M   'P 1'
#
loop_
_entity.id
_entity.type
_entity.pdbx_description
1 polymer ?
#
loop_
_entity_poly.entity_id
_entity_poly.type
_entity_poly.pdbx_seq_one_letter_code
_entity_poly.pdbx_strand_id
1 'polypeptide(L)'
;IIHRDTSKSNIMWRRTIDGHLRGVLNDFDFSSFRDDTASLLQRVSTRPYMVYLLFENEYVEDPPPTKHLYRHDVESIFYVILLLCCHYQLDITQESSECAIPVRTKVDSKFDE
;
A
#
# COMPACT_ATOMS: atom_id res chain seq x y z
N ILE A 1 1.63 10.05 14.09
CA ILE A 1 1.33 10.36 12.68
C ILE A 1 0.42 9.26 12.15
N ILE A 2 -0.67 9.61 11.49
CA ILE A 2 -1.54 8.75 10.70
C ILE A 2 -1.30 9.14 9.24
N HIS A 3 -0.93 8.19 8.39
CA HIS A 3 -0.54 8.42 6.99
C HIS A 3 -1.74 8.74 6.10
N ARG A 4 -2.88 8.06 6.31
CA ARG A 4 -4.14 8.18 5.57
C ARG A 4 -4.12 7.78 4.10
N ASP A 5 -2.96 7.79 3.43
CA ASP A 5 -2.84 7.33 2.03
C ASP A 5 -1.72 6.30 1.82
N THR A 6 -1.83 5.14 2.48
CA THR A 6 -0.86 4.07 2.26
C THR A 6 -1.24 3.25 1.03
N SER A 7 -0.35 3.22 0.05
CA SER A 7 -0.54 2.52 -1.22
C SER A 7 0.80 1.95 -1.71
N LYS A 8 0.76 1.03 -2.68
CA LYS A 8 1.98 0.48 -3.29
C LYS A 8 2.83 1.56 -3.98
N SER A 9 2.22 2.61 -4.56
CA SER A 9 2.96 3.70 -5.20
C SER A 9 3.72 4.58 -4.19
N ASN A 10 3.20 4.67 -2.97
CA ASN A 10 3.78 5.49 -1.91
C ASN A 10 4.86 4.72 -1.12
N ILE A 11 5.05 3.42 -1.39
CA ILE A 11 6.12 2.61 -0.83
C ILE A 11 7.26 2.49 -1.85
N MET A 12 8.31 3.27 -1.62
CA MET A 12 9.55 3.19 -2.37
C MET A 12 10.48 2.15 -1.73
N TRP A 13 11.49 1.71 -2.49
CA TRP A 13 12.55 0.86 -1.95
C TRP A 13 13.88 1.21 -2.60
N ARG A 14 14.96 0.96 -1.84
CA ARG A 14 16.32 1.05 -2.35
C ARG A 14 17.19 -0.07 -1.81
N ARG A 15 18.20 -0.46 -2.57
CA ARG A 15 19.27 -1.35 -2.10
C ARG A 15 20.37 -0.50 -1.47
N THR A 16 20.82 -0.87 -0.27
CA THR A 16 21.95 -0.21 0.40
C THR A 16 23.28 -0.66 -0.19
N ILE A 17 24.35 0.07 0.15
CA ILE A 17 25.73 -0.32 -0.17
C ILE A 17 26.06 -1.71 0.38
N ASP A 18 25.50 -2.07 1.53
CA ASP A 18 25.65 -3.38 2.17
C ASP A 18 24.75 -4.47 1.55
N GLY A 19 24.11 -4.19 0.41
CA GLY A 19 23.25 -5.13 -0.31
C GLY A 19 21.84 -5.31 0.26
N HIS A 20 21.49 -4.66 1.38
CA HIS A 20 20.20 -4.84 2.04
C HIS A 20 19.08 -4.03 1.36
N LEU A 21 17.87 -4.59 1.32
CA LEU A 21 16.69 -3.88 0.84
C LEU A 21 16.10 -3.00 1.96
N ARG A 22 15.86 -1.71 1.68
CA ARG A 22 15.17 -0.81 2.60
C ARG A 22 13.95 -0.20 1.94
N GLY A 23 12.79 -0.42 2.55
CA GLY A 23 11.54 0.28 2.19
C GLY A 23 11.53 1.69 2.75
N VAL A 24 10.93 2.62 2.00
CA VAL A 24 10.70 4.01 2.39
C VAL A 24 9.25 4.33 2.07
N LEU A 25 8.48 4.71 3.09
CA LEU A 25 7.13 5.21 2.91
C LEU A 25 7.21 6.72 2.66
N ASN A 26 6.63 7.17 1.56
CA ASN A 26 6.59 8.57 1.11
C ASN A 26 5.14 9.06 1.04
N ASP A 27 4.97 10.35 0.71
CA ASP A 27 3.67 11.00 0.50
C ASP A 27 2.87 11.24 1.80
N PHE A 28 3.39 12.17 2.61
CA PHE A 28 2.80 12.59 3.89
C PHE A 28 1.90 13.82 3.77
N ASP A 29 1.51 14.23 2.56
CA ASP A 29 0.69 15.43 2.33
C ASP A 29 -0.70 15.29 2.97
N PHE A 30 -1.20 14.05 3.03
CA PHE A 30 -2.39 13.69 3.77
C PHE A 30 -2.09 13.16 5.16
N SER A 31 -0.91 13.31 5.72
CA SER A 31 -0.69 12.84 7.09
C SER A 31 -1.34 13.76 8.13
N SER A 32 -1.61 13.23 9.32
CA SER A 32 -2.10 14.03 10.45
C SER A 32 -1.61 13.48 11.79
N PHE A 33 -1.64 14.29 12.85
CA PHE A 33 -1.41 13.78 14.19
C PHE A 33 -2.65 13.06 14.71
N ARG A 34 -2.47 12.13 15.67
CA ARG A 34 -3.59 11.30 16.20
C ARG A 34 -4.67 12.13 16.90
N ASP A 35 -4.28 13.30 17.39
CA ASP A 35 -5.11 14.21 18.18
C ASP A 35 -5.65 15.39 17.35
N ASP A 36 -5.29 15.48 16.06
CA ASP A 36 -5.85 16.49 15.17
C ASP A 36 -7.30 16.13 14.82
N THR A 37 -8.23 16.95 15.30
CA THR A 37 -9.65 16.88 14.97
C THR A 37 -9.99 17.66 13.69
N ALA A 38 -9.08 18.51 13.21
CA ALA A 38 -9.27 19.29 11.98
C ALA A 38 -9.24 18.43 10.70
N SER A 39 -8.58 17.27 10.74
CA SER A 39 -8.40 16.37 9.60
C SER A 39 -9.55 15.38 9.38
N LEU A 40 -10.61 15.44 10.22
CA LEU A 40 -11.75 14.51 10.22
C LEU A 40 -12.64 14.59 8.98
N LEU A 41 -12.54 15.66 8.19
CA LEU A 41 -13.45 15.94 7.07
C LEU A 41 -12.91 15.51 5.71
N GLN A 42 -11.61 15.22 5.60
CA GLN A 42 -11.01 14.88 4.32
C GLN A 42 -10.91 13.37 4.16
N ARG A 43 -11.79 12.82 3.33
CA ARG A 43 -11.75 11.42 2.90
C ARG A 43 -10.51 11.23 2.03
N VAL A 44 -9.52 10.52 2.55
CA VAL A 44 -8.29 10.20 1.84
C VAL A 44 -8.04 8.72 2.00
N SER A 45 -8.01 8.02 0.87
CA SER A 45 -7.38 6.71 0.71
C SER A 45 -7.40 6.33 -0.78
N THR A 46 -6.30 5.78 -1.27
CA THR A 46 -6.22 5.27 -2.64
C THR A 46 -6.83 3.87 -2.77
N ARG A 47 -7.73 3.66 -3.75
CA ARG A 47 -8.20 2.30 -4.14
C ARG A 47 -7.05 1.51 -4.79
N PRO A 48 -6.94 0.18 -4.60
CA PRO A 48 -7.79 -0.74 -3.84
C PRO A 48 -7.47 -0.83 -2.33
N TYR A 49 -6.58 0.01 -1.81
CA TYR A 49 -6.10 -0.03 -0.42
C TYR A 49 -7.02 0.71 0.56
N MET A 50 -8.20 1.12 0.09
CA MET A 50 -9.17 1.89 0.86
C MET A 50 -9.82 1.03 1.93
N VAL A 51 -9.74 1.52 3.17
CA VAL A 51 -10.32 0.90 4.35
C VAL A 51 -11.83 0.71 4.20
N TYR A 52 -12.32 -0.44 4.65
CA TYR A 52 -13.71 -0.87 4.50
C TYR A 52 -14.71 0.16 5.05
N LEU A 53 -14.44 0.72 6.24
CA LEU A 53 -15.30 1.73 6.85
C LEU A 53 -15.38 3.04 6.06
N LEU A 54 -14.32 3.40 5.33
CA LEU A 54 -14.36 4.54 4.41
C LEU A 54 -15.15 4.16 3.15
N PHE A 55 -14.96 2.94 2.65
CA PHE A 55 -15.65 2.43 1.47
C PHE A 55 -17.18 2.36 1.66
N GLU A 56 -17.66 1.88 2.80
CA GLU A 56 -19.10 1.81 3.11
C GLU A 56 -19.76 3.19 3.15
N ASN A 57 -19.08 4.17 3.74
CA ASN A 57 -19.50 5.56 3.79
C ASN A 57 -19.44 6.29 2.43
N GLU A 58 -18.99 5.64 1.34
CA GLU A 58 -19.05 6.23 -0.02
C GLU A 58 -20.45 6.28 -0.60
N TYR A 59 -21.27 5.29 -0.24
CA TYR A 59 -22.57 5.07 -0.86
C TYR A 59 -23.71 5.65 -0.03
N VAL A 60 -23.38 6.44 1.01
CA VAL A 60 -24.31 7.10 1.91
C VAL A 60 -24.43 8.57 1.50
N GLU A 61 -25.64 9.07 1.27
CA GLU A 61 -25.88 10.51 1.18
C GLU A 61 -25.67 11.14 2.58
N ASP A 62 -24.75 12.09 2.68
CA ASP A 62 -24.28 12.72 3.94
C ASP A 62 -23.66 11.74 4.96
N PRO A 63 -22.50 11.14 4.66
CA PRO A 63 -21.85 10.22 5.58
C PRO A 63 -21.36 10.95 6.84
N PRO A 64 -21.43 10.31 8.02
CA PRO A 64 -20.84 10.89 9.22
C PRO A 64 -19.32 11.06 9.05
N PRO A 65 -18.74 12.14 9.61
CA PRO A 65 -17.30 12.38 9.53
C PRO A 65 -16.54 11.17 10.11
N THR A 66 -15.82 10.47 9.25
CA THR A 66 -15.11 9.25 9.63
C THR A 66 -13.73 9.63 10.10
N LYS A 67 -13.49 9.51 11.42
CA LYS A 67 -12.14 9.70 11.96
C LYS A 67 -11.20 8.66 11.36
N HIS A 68 -10.16 9.14 10.67
CA HIS A 68 -9.08 8.27 10.24
C HIS A 68 -8.26 7.87 11.48
N LEU A 69 -8.15 6.57 11.72
CA LEU A 69 -7.50 6.00 12.91
C LEU A 69 -6.26 5.22 12.47
N TYR A 70 -5.31 5.06 13.38
CA TYR A 70 -4.09 4.27 13.11
C TYR A 70 -4.40 2.85 12.60
N ARG A 71 -5.50 2.23 13.05
CA ARG A 71 -5.94 0.91 12.56
C ARG A 71 -6.21 0.90 11.04
N HIS A 72 -6.61 2.04 10.48
CA HIS A 72 -6.90 2.16 9.06
C HIS A 72 -5.62 2.15 8.22
N ASP A 73 -4.55 2.81 8.67
CA ASP A 73 -3.23 2.69 8.01
C ASP A 73 -2.73 1.23 8.01
N VAL A 74 -2.95 0.51 9.11
CA VAL A 74 -2.59 -0.92 9.22
C VAL A 74 -3.39 -1.77 8.25
N GLU A 75 -4.68 -1.50 8.10
CA GLU A 75 -5.54 -2.18 7.13
C GLU A 75 -5.10 -1.92 5.69
N SER A 76 -4.75 -0.67 5.34
CA SER A 76 -4.19 -0.35 4.02
C SER A 76 -2.86 -1.07 3.76
N ILE A 77 -1.96 -1.15 4.75
CA ILE A 77 -0.71 -1.93 4.64
C ILE A 77 -1.01 -3.42 4.43
N PHE A 78 -1.99 -3.96 5.16
CA PHE A 78 -2.42 -5.34 4.99
C PHE A 78 -2.89 -5.60 3.55
N TYR A 79 -3.70 -4.72 2.97
CA TYR A 79 -4.13 -4.84 1.58
C TYR A 79 -2.97 -4.71 0.58
N VAL A 80 -1.97 -3.86 0.85
CA VAL A 80 -0.74 -3.82 0.04
C VAL A 80 -0.04 -5.17 0.06
N ILE A 81 0.19 -5.75 1.24
CA ILE A 81 0.86 -7.05 1.38
C ILE A 81 0.04 -8.15 0.71
N LEU A 82 -1.27 -8.19 0.95
CA LEU A 82 -2.17 -9.17 0.37
C LEU A 82 -2.12 -9.14 -1.16
N LEU A 83 -2.26 -7.95 -1.76
CA LEU A 83 -2.22 -7.79 -3.21
C LEU A 83 -0.85 -8.16 -3.76
N LEU A 84 0.24 -7.76 -3.10
CA LEU A 84 1.58 -8.20 -3.48
C LEU A 84 1.64 -9.73 -3.50
N CYS A 85 1.28 -10.40 -2.41
CA CYS A 85 1.27 -11.87 -2.30
C CYS A 85 0.39 -12.54 -3.37
N CYS A 86 -0.79 -12.00 -3.66
CA CYS A 86 -1.69 -12.54 -4.67
C CYS A 86 -1.19 -12.30 -6.11
N HIS A 87 -0.42 -11.24 -6.36
CA HIS A 87 0.22 -10.96 -7.64
C HIS A 87 1.58 -11.66 -7.82
N TYR A 88 2.16 -12.21 -6.75
CA TYR A 88 3.30 -13.13 -6.86
C TYR A 88 2.76 -14.49 -7.29
N GLN A 89 2.81 -14.76 -8.60
CA GLN A 89 2.88 -16.15 -9.05
C GLN A 89 4.15 -16.72 -8.41
N LEU A 90 3.98 -17.62 -7.45
CA LEU A 90 5.07 -18.38 -6.88
C LEU A 90 5.60 -19.29 -7.99
N ASP A 91 6.52 -18.78 -8.81
CA ASP A 91 7.43 -19.61 -9.59
C ASP A 91 8.39 -20.27 -8.58
N ILE A 92 7.86 -21.24 -7.82
CA ILE A 92 8.67 -22.23 -7.13
C ILE A 92 9.21 -23.12 -8.24
N THR A 93 10.18 -22.61 -8.99
CA THR A 93 11.12 -23.46 -9.70
C THR A 93 12.01 -24.03 -8.61
N GLN A 94 11.97 -25.35 -8.44
CA GLN A 94 12.91 -26.05 -7.59
C GLN A 94 14.33 -25.69 -8.03
N GLU A 95 15.06 -24.88 -7.28
CA GLU A 95 16.51 -24.86 -7.40
C GLU A 95 17.07 -26.01 -6.57
N SER A 96 17.27 -27.15 -7.25
CA SER A 96 18.52 -27.87 -7.06
C SER A 96 19.65 -26.91 -7.40
N SER A 97 20.39 -26.50 -6.38
CA SER A 97 21.80 -26.09 -6.42
C SER A 97 22.29 -25.31 -7.65
N GLU A 98 22.50 -24.01 -7.46
CA GLU A 98 23.62 -23.18 -7.96
C GLU A 98 23.17 -21.82 -8.53
N CYS A 99 23.47 -20.77 -7.77
CA CYS A 99 23.88 -19.43 -8.19
C CYS A 99 23.38 -18.97 -9.59
N ALA A 100 22.15 -18.46 -9.69
CA ALA A 100 21.73 -17.68 -10.85
C ALA A 100 20.99 -16.40 -10.41
N ILE A 101 21.50 -15.25 -10.85
CA ILE A 101 20.81 -13.97 -10.74
C ILE A 101 19.55 -14.06 -11.63
N PRO A 102 18.33 -13.92 -11.09
CA PRO A 102 17.14 -13.97 -11.92
C PRO A 102 17.11 -12.72 -12.81
N VAL A 103 17.25 -12.93 -14.12
CA VAL A 103 17.06 -11.89 -15.13
C VAL A 103 15.57 -11.54 -15.17
N ARG A 104 15.28 -10.27 -14.92
CA ARG A 104 13.92 -9.70 -14.93
C ARG A 104 13.36 -9.70 -16.34
N THR A 105 12.55 -10.68 -16.70
CA THR A 105 11.68 -10.61 -17.87
C THR A 105 10.38 -9.90 -17.48
N LYS A 106 10.14 -8.74 -18.10
CA LYS A 106 8.85 -8.05 -18.02
C LYS A 106 7.86 -8.92 -18.81
N VAL A 107 6.87 -9.49 -18.12
CA VAL A 107 5.72 -10.09 -18.80
C VAL A 107 4.83 -8.93 -19.22
N ASP A 108 4.64 -8.78 -20.53
CA ASP A 108 3.72 -7.79 -21.07
C ASP A 108 2.29 -8.11 -20.62
N SER A 109 1.72 -7.15 -19.88
CA SER A 109 0.32 -7.20 -19.44
C SER A 109 -0.55 -6.67 -20.57
N LYS A 110 -1.63 -7.39 -20.88
CA LYS A 110 -2.60 -7.03 -21.94
C LYS A 110 -3.53 -5.86 -21.58
N PHE A 111 -3.15 -5.05 -20.59
CA PHE A 111 -3.94 -3.94 -20.07
C PHE A 111 -3.17 -2.61 -20.04
N ASP A 112 -2.05 -2.51 -20.77
CA ASP A 112 -1.36 -1.26 -21.04
C ASP A 112 -1.95 -0.60 -22.32
N GLU A 113 -3.24 -0.27 -22.30
CA GLU A 113 -3.90 0.69 -23.22
C GLU A 113 -4.67 1.76 -22.45
#